data_AF-A0AAV7PNB4-F1
#
_entry.id   AF-A0AAV7PNB4-F1
#
_cell.length_a   1.000
_cell.length_b   1.000
_cell.length_c   1.000
_cell.angle_alpha   90.00
_cell.angle_beta   90.00
_cell.angle_gamma   90.00
#
_symmetry.space_group_name_H-M   'P 1'
#
loop_
_entity.id
_entity.type
_entity.pdbx_description
1 polymer ?
#
loop_
_entity_poly.entity_id
_entity_poly.type
_entity_poly.pdbx_seq_one_letter_code
_entity_poly.pdbx_strand_id
1 'polypeptide(L)'
;MYGGHITDDWDRRLCRTYLSEYIRTEMLEGDMPLAPGFPVPPNSDYKGYHQYIDEMLPPETPYLYGLHPNAEIGFLTVTSEKLFRTVLEMQPKDAEGGGGAGVSREEKVKSVLDEIMEKLPEQFNMVEIVARAVEKTPYVLVAIQECERMNMLTKEIRRSLKELDLGLKVSFRESLCV
;
A
#
# COMPACT_ATOMS: atom_id res chain seq x y z
N MET A 1 25.27 -16.86 8.68
CA MET A 1 25.63 -15.62 9.40
C MET A 1 24.70 -14.43 9.08
N TYR A 2 23.43 -14.64 8.67
CA TYR A 2 22.42 -13.57 8.49
C TYR A 2 21.04 -13.87 9.11
N GLY A 3 20.87 -15.02 9.78
CA GLY A 3 19.56 -15.50 10.23
C GLY A 3 18.97 -14.79 11.46
N GLY A 4 19.76 -13.99 12.18
CA GLY A 4 19.31 -13.31 13.40
C GLY A 4 18.53 -12.02 13.16
N HIS A 5 18.75 -11.35 12.02
CA HIS A 5 18.04 -10.12 11.64
C HIS A 5 16.86 -10.36 10.70
N ILE A 6 16.81 -11.54 10.06
CA ILE A 6 15.73 -11.96 9.18
C ILE A 6 14.75 -12.84 9.97
N THR A 7 13.63 -12.24 10.35
CA THR A 7 12.57 -12.90 11.13
C THR A 7 11.59 -13.68 10.25
N ASP A 8 11.36 -13.23 9.02
CA ASP A 8 10.45 -13.87 8.07
C ASP A 8 11.11 -15.04 7.31
N ASP A 9 10.39 -16.16 7.18
CA ASP A 9 10.92 -17.36 6.52
C ASP A 9 11.01 -17.22 5.00
N TRP A 10 10.16 -16.40 4.37
CA TRP A 10 10.25 -16.10 2.95
C TRP A 10 11.47 -15.24 2.64
N ASP A 11 11.74 -14.23 3.46
CA ASP A 11 12.95 -13.41 3.34
C ASP A 11 14.21 -14.25 3.53
N ARG A 12 14.19 -15.21 4.47
CA ARG A 12 15.30 -16.13 4.69
C ARG A 12 15.54 -17.02 3.46
N ARG A 13 14.46 -17.51 2.84
CA ARG A 13 14.53 -18.27 1.59
C ARG A 13 15.10 -17.42 0.45
N LEU A 14 14.64 -16.17 0.32
CA LEU A 14 15.12 -15.22 -0.68
C LEU A 14 16.64 -15.01 -0.53
N CYS A 15 17.12 -14.66 0.66
CA CYS A 15 18.55 -14.44 0.90
C CYS A 15 19.39 -15.69 0.64
N ARG A 16 18.91 -16.88 1.02
CA ARG A 16 19.59 -18.15 0.70
C ARG A 16 19.69 -18.37 -0.81
N THR A 17 18.65 -18.03 -1.55
CA THR A 17 18.63 -18.15 -3.01
C THR A 17 19.64 -17.20 -3.64
N TYR A 18 19.66 -15.92 -3.24
CA TYR A 18 20.68 -14.97 -3.67
C TYR A 18 22.11 -15.45 -3.43
N LEU A 19 22.40 -15.93 -2.21
CA LEU A 19 23.73 -16.45 -1.88
C LEU A 19 24.09 -17.68 -2.74
N SER A 20 23.13 -18.55 -3.05
CA SER A 20 23.37 -19.75 -3.85
C SER A 20 23.54 -19.46 -5.34
N GLU A 21 22.97 -18.37 -5.85
CA GLU A 21 23.19 -17.89 -7.22
C GLU A 21 24.55 -17.21 -7.37
N TYR A 22 24.91 -16.32 -6.44
CA TYR A 22 26.15 -15.54 -6.54
C TYR A 22 27.41 -16.25 -6.02
N ILE A 23 27.30 -17.12 -5.02
CA ILE A 23 28.45 -17.84 -4.47
C ILE A 23 28.56 -19.19 -5.17
N ARG A 24 29.07 -19.17 -6.41
CA ARG A 24 29.36 -20.36 -7.23
C ARG A 24 30.81 -20.34 -7.71
N THR A 25 31.36 -21.52 -7.98
CA THR A 25 32.73 -21.66 -8.50
C THR A 25 32.90 -20.93 -9.84
N GLU A 26 31.88 -20.98 -10.70
CA GLU A 26 31.83 -20.30 -12.00
C GLU A 26 31.96 -18.76 -11.88
N MET A 27 31.49 -18.17 -10.77
CA MET A 27 31.68 -16.75 -10.50
C MET A 27 33.13 -16.41 -10.11
N LEU A 28 33.84 -17.33 -9.45
CA LEU A 28 35.26 -17.16 -9.09
C LEU A 28 36.19 -17.31 -10.31
N GLU A 29 35.76 -18.07 -11.30
CA GLU A 29 36.48 -18.28 -12.56
C GLU A 29 36.28 -17.13 -13.55
N GLY A 30 35.32 -16.23 -13.29
CA GLY A 30 35.04 -15.04 -14.09
C GLY A 30 34.15 -15.30 -15.32
N ASP A 31 33.63 -16.52 -15.45
CA ASP A 31 32.86 -16.97 -16.62
C ASP A 31 31.38 -16.55 -16.59
N MET A 32 30.90 -16.02 -15.45
CA MET A 32 29.52 -15.54 -15.27
C MET A 32 29.50 -14.06 -14.86
N PRO A 33 28.72 -13.19 -15.52
CA PRO A 33 28.55 -11.80 -15.09
C PRO A 33 27.75 -11.70 -13.79
N LEU A 34 28.06 -10.69 -12.96
CA LEU A 34 27.31 -10.39 -11.72
C LEU A 34 25.91 -9.86 -12.04
N ALA A 35 25.76 -9.12 -13.11
CA ALA A 35 24.45 -8.69 -13.58
C ALA A 35 24.49 -8.46 -15.10
N PRO A 36 23.34 -8.32 -15.77
CA PRO A 36 23.32 -7.98 -17.19
C PRO A 36 24.13 -6.71 -17.46
N GLY A 37 25.23 -6.83 -18.21
CA GLY A 37 26.14 -5.72 -18.51
C GLY A 37 27.17 -5.41 -17.42
N PHE A 38 27.27 -6.19 -16.35
CA PHE A 38 28.26 -6.03 -15.28
C PHE A 38 29.06 -7.34 -15.08
N PRO A 39 30.26 -7.46 -15.68
CA PRO A 39 31.11 -8.62 -15.51
C PRO A 39 31.72 -8.69 -14.10
N VAL A 40 32.26 -9.85 -13.73
CA VAL A 40 33.01 -10.00 -12.48
C VAL A 40 34.32 -9.20 -12.59
N PRO A 41 34.65 -8.36 -11.59
CA PRO A 41 35.90 -7.62 -11.60
C PRO A 41 37.10 -8.57 -11.51
N PRO A 42 38.20 -8.29 -12.24
CA PRO A 42 39.43 -9.05 -12.09
C PRO A 42 40.04 -8.85 -10.70
N ASN A 43 40.86 -9.80 -10.26
CA ASN A 43 41.57 -9.69 -8.98
C ASN A 43 42.45 -8.42 -8.98
N SER A 44 42.03 -7.42 -8.20
CA SER A 44 42.72 -6.14 -8.05
C SER A 44 42.91 -5.78 -6.58
N ASP A 45 43.68 -4.73 -6.33
CA ASP A 45 43.73 -4.04 -5.04
C ASP A 45 42.44 -3.24 -4.78
N TYR A 46 42.27 -2.78 -3.54
CA TYR A 46 41.10 -2.00 -3.11
C TYR A 46 40.81 -0.82 -4.05
N LYS A 47 41.84 -0.09 -4.47
CA LYS A 47 41.67 1.07 -5.36
C LYS A 47 41.21 0.67 -6.75
N GLY A 48 41.74 -0.42 -7.31
CA GLY A 48 41.30 -0.92 -8.60
C GLY A 48 39.85 -1.41 -8.60
N TYR A 49 39.33 -1.96 -7.49
CA TYR A 49 37.90 -2.27 -7.40
C TYR A 49 37.01 -1.02 -7.42
N HIS A 50 37.41 0.06 -6.74
CA HIS A 50 36.66 1.33 -6.80
C HIS A 50 36.65 1.89 -8.22
N GLN A 51 37.81 1.93 -8.89
CA GLN A 51 37.90 2.37 -10.28
C GLN A 51 37.04 1.51 -11.21
N TYR A 52 37.04 0.19 -11.02
CA TYR A 52 36.20 -0.72 -11.80
C TYR A 52 34.71 -0.44 -11.59
N ILE A 53 34.26 -0.21 -10.36
CA ILE A 53 32.87 0.11 -10.06
C ILE A 53 32.49 1.44 -10.73
N ASP A 54 33.33 2.47 -10.61
CA ASP A 54 33.06 3.79 -11.18
C ASP A 54 32.98 3.76 -12.73
N GLU A 55 33.77 2.91 -13.38
CA GLU A 55 33.84 2.83 -14.84
C GLU A 55 32.82 1.85 -15.44
N MET A 56 32.57 0.72 -14.78
CA MET A 56 31.84 -0.41 -15.36
C MET A 56 30.43 -0.61 -14.81
N LEU A 57 30.07 0.00 -13.67
CA LEU A 57 28.73 -0.18 -13.10
C LEU A 57 27.69 0.55 -13.97
N PRO A 58 26.73 -0.16 -14.57
CA PRO A 58 25.66 0.47 -15.34
C PRO A 58 24.72 1.26 -14.41
N PRO A 59 23.91 2.18 -14.96
CA PRO A 59 22.88 2.87 -14.17
C PRO A 59 21.96 1.86 -13.48
N GLU A 60 21.53 2.21 -12.27
CA GLU A 60 20.69 1.33 -11.46
C GLU A 60 19.39 1.00 -12.20
N THR A 61 19.13 -0.31 -12.38
CA THR A 61 17.89 -0.82 -12.96
C THR A 61 17.39 -2.00 -12.12
N PRO A 62 16.09 -2.32 -12.13
CA PRO A 62 15.55 -3.46 -11.40
C PRO A 62 16.25 -4.79 -11.72
N TYR A 63 16.73 -4.95 -12.95
CA TYR A 63 17.44 -6.15 -13.40
C TYR A 63 18.72 -6.44 -12.61
N LEU A 64 19.43 -5.40 -12.14
CA LEU A 64 20.63 -5.57 -11.32
C LEU A 64 20.32 -6.28 -9.99
N TYR A 65 19.09 -6.11 -9.51
CA TYR A 65 18.61 -6.72 -8.28
C TYR A 65 17.77 -7.98 -8.54
N GLY A 66 17.79 -8.54 -9.75
CA GLY A 66 16.97 -9.72 -10.11
C GLY A 66 15.46 -9.44 -10.14
N LEU A 67 15.06 -8.17 -10.24
CA LEU A 67 13.65 -7.75 -10.27
C LEU A 67 13.18 -7.51 -11.70
N HIS A 68 11.87 -7.68 -11.92
CA HIS A 68 11.21 -7.34 -13.17
C HIS A 68 11.16 -5.81 -13.35
N PRO A 69 11.32 -5.25 -14.57
CA PRO A 69 11.32 -3.80 -14.82
C PRO A 69 10.06 -3.08 -14.32
N ASN A 70 8.93 -3.77 -14.24
CA ASN A 70 7.69 -3.22 -13.66
C ASN A 70 7.84 -2.77 -12.19
N ALA A 71 8.84 -3.27 -11.45
CA ALA A 71 9.11 -2.81 -10.09
C ALA A 71 9.47 -1.32 -10.04
N GLU A 72 10.17 -0.82 -11.06
CA GLU A 72 10.54 0.60 -11.16
C GLU A 72 9.33 1.49 -11.40
N ILE A 73 8.37 1.04 -12.21
CA ILE A 73 7.13 1.79 -12.47
C ILE A 73 6.41 2.06 -11.15
N GLY A 74 6.18 1.02 -10.35
CA GLY A 74 5.52 1.16 -9.04
C GLY A 74 6.27 2.08 -8.09
N PHE A 75 7.60 1.95 -8.03
CA PHE A 75 8.45 2.81 -7.21
C PHE A 75 8.36 4.30 -7.63
N LEU A 76 8.44 4.58 -8.93
CA LEU A 76 8.36 5.94 -9.46
C LEU A 76 6.96 6.54 -9.27
N THR A 77 5.90 5.75 -9.40
CA THR A 77 4.52 6.18 -9.12
C THR A 77 4.37 6.58 -7.66
N VAL A 78 4.78 5.72 -6.71
CA VAL A 78 4.68 6.02 -5.27
C VAL A 78 5.52 7.24 -4.90
N THR A 79 6.72 7.37 -5.47
CA THR A 79 7.59 8.53 -5.23
C THR A 79 6.95 9.82 -5.77
N SER A 80 6.35 9.77 -6.95
CA SER A 80 5.65 10.90 -7.55
C SER A 80 4.40 11.29 -6.75
N GLU A 81 3.59 10.32 -6.32
CA GLU A 81 2.44 10.57 -5.45
C GLU A 81 2.85 11.23 -4.13
N LYS A 82 3.96 10.77 -3.53
CA LYS A 82 4.51 11.37 -2.32
C LYS A 82 4.94 12.82 -2.57
N LEU A 83 5.64 13.09 -3.68
CA LEU A 83 6.01 14.45 -4.07
C LEU A 83 4.79 15.36 -4.23
N PHE A 84 3.77 14.92 -4.96
CA PHE A 84 2.54 15.69 -5.13
C PHE A 84 1.82 15.94 -3.81
N ARG A 85 1.74 14.94 -2.93
CA ARG A 85 1.16 15.10 -1.60
C ARG A 85 1.91 16.16 -0.80
N THR A 86 3.24 16.10 -0.76
CA THR A 86 4.07 17.09 -0.05
C THR A 86 3.89 18.49 -0.64
N VAL A 87 3.79 18.62 -1.96
CA VAL A 87 3.53 19.92 -2.61
C VAL A 87 2.15 20.48 -2.23
N LEU A 88 1.11 19.65 -2.26
CA LEU A 88 -0.24 20.06 -1.85
C LEU A 88 -0.31 20.43 -0.37
N GLU A 89 0.42 19.74 0.49
CA GLU A 89 0.51 20.06 1.92
C GLU A 89 1.21 21.41 2.19
N MET A 90 2.12 21.84 1.31
CA MET A 90 2.77 23.16 1.38
C MET A 90 1.89 24.30 0.85
N GLN A 91 0.77 24.01 0.16
CA GLN A 91 -0.11 25.04 -0.36
C GLN A 91 -0.80 25.80 0.79
N PRO A 92 -0.81 27.15 0.80
CA PRO A 92 -1.45 27.92 1.85
C PRO A 92 -2.97 27.65 1.85
N LYS A 93 -3.47 27.16 3.00
CA LYS A 93 -4.89 26.79 3.18
C LYS A 93 -5.86 27.98 3.07
N ASP A 94 -5.34 29.20 3.16
CA ASP A 94 -6.13 30.44 3.08
C ASP A 94 -6.37 30.93 1.64
N ALA A 95 -5.81 30.27 0.62
CA ALA A 95 -5.99 30.66 -0.78
C ALA A 95 -7.36 30.24 -1.37
N GLU A 96 -8.21 29.54 -0.61
CA GLU A 96 -9.60 29.24 -1.02
C GLU A 96 -10.59 30.39 -0.73
N GLY A 97 -10.12 31.54 -0.23
CA GLY A 97 -10.97 32.68 0.13
C GLY A 97 -11.46 33.58 -1.01
N GLY A 98 -11.19 33.28 -2.28
CA GLY A 98 -11.43 34.26 -3.36
C GLY A 98 -11.80 33.67 -4.71
N GLY A 99 -13.09 33.43 -4.93
CA GLY A 99 -13.67 33.46 -6.27
C GLY A 99 -13.67 32.15 -7.04
N GLY A 100 -14.61 31.27 -6.73
CA GLY A 100 -15.00 30.20 -7.63
C GLY A 100 -16.36 29.65 -7.23
N ALA A 101 -17.36 29.79 -8.11
CA ALA A 101 -18.68 29.19 -7.99
C ALA A 101 -18.62 27.64 -8.14
N GLY A 102 -17.80 27.00 -7.31
CA GLY A 102 -17.69 25.56 -7.18
C GLY A 102 -18.41 25.08 -5.93
N VAL A 103 -18.96 23.86 -6.00
CA VAL A 103 -19.59 23.13 -4.89
C VAL A 103 -18.74 23.30 -3.63
N SER A 104 -19.36 23.73 -2.52
CA SER A 104 -18.65 23.97 -1.26
C SER A 104 -18.00 22.69 -0.75
N ARG A 105 -16.97 22.82 0.09
CA ARG A 105 -16.29 21.65 0.67
C ARG A 105 -17.29 20.77 1.43
N GLU A 106 -18.22 21.40 2.14
CA GLU A 106 -19.28 20.77 2.92
C GLU A 106 -20.28 20.04 2.02
N GLU A 107 -20.65 20.62 0.87
CA GLU A 107 -21.52 19.97 -0.12
C GLU A 107 -20.86 18.75 -0.76
N LYS A 108 -19.55 18.83 -1.08
CA LYS A 108 -18.79 17.66 -1.58
C LYS A 108 -18.69 16.55 -0.53
N VAL A 109 -18.46 16.91 0.74
CA VAL A 109 -18.43 15.93 1.83
C VAL A 109 -19.80 15.27 1.98
N LYS A 110 -20.88 16.05 1.87
CA LYS A 110 -22.25 15.51 1.95
C LYS A 110 -22.57 14.57 0.79
N SER A 111 -22.20 14.91 -0.45
CA SER A 111 -22.43 14.01 -1.58
C SER A 111 -21.72 12.67 -1.41
N VAL A 112 -20.46 12.69 -0.96
CA VAL A 112 -19.70 11.46 -0.68
C VAL A 112 -20.32 10.68 0.49
N LEU A 113 -20.79 11.36 1.53
CA LEU A 113 -21.47 10.73 2.66
C LEU A 113 -22.73 9.99 2.19
N ASP A 114 -23.57 10.65 1.39
CA ASP A 114 -24.81 10.08 0.87
C ASP A 114 -24.51 8.88 -0.05
N GLU A 115 -23.51 8.98 -0.92
CA GLU A 115 -23.05 7.86 -1.77
C GLU A 115 -22.60 6.64 -0.95
N ILE A 116 -21.84 6.87 0.13
CA ILE A 116 -21.37 5.77 0.99
C ILE A 116 -22.57 5.15 1.74
N MET A 117 -23.50 5.96 2.24
CA MET A 117 -24.70 5.45 2.91
C MET A 117 -25.58 4.61 1.98
N GLU A 118 -25.71 5.00 0.70
CA GLU A 118 -26.48 4.26 -0.30
C GLU A 118 -25.84 2.92 -0.66
N LYS A 119 -24.50 2.90 -0.82
CA LYS A 119 -23.75 1.68 -1.16
C LYS A 119 -23.61 0.69 0.00
N LEU A 120 -23.94 1.10 1.22
CA LEU A 120 -23.70 0.29 2.41
C LEU A 120 -24.76 -0.83 2.53
N PRO A 121 -24.36 -2.12 2.54
CA PRO A 121 -25.29 -3.23 2.53
C PRO A 121 -26.17 -3.28 3.79
N GLU A 122 -27.37 -3.84 3.66
CA GLU A 122 -28.24 -4.09 4.80
C GLU A 122 -27.64 -5.12 5.75
N GLN A 123 -28.06 -5.06 7.02
CA GLN A 123 -27.62 -6.04 8.01
C GLN A 123 -28.20 -7.41 7.67
N PHE A 124 -27.37 -8.43 7.81
CA PHE A 124 -27.78 -9.82 7.72
C PHE A 124 -28.82 -10.14 8.78
N ASN A 125 -29.93 -10.75 8.38
CA ASN A 125 -30.91 -11.29 9.31
C ASN A 125 -30.37 -12.57 9.95
N MET A 126 -29.70 -12.43 11.08
CA MET A 126 -29.07 -13.55 11.79
C MET A 126 -30.08 -14.62 12.20
N VAL A 127 -31.32 -14.25 12.52
CA VAL A 127 -32.38 -15.21 12.91
C VAL A 127 -32.68 -16.14 11.74
N GLU A 128 -32.83 -15.59 10.54
CA GLU A 128 -33.12 -16.35 9.32
C GLU A 128 -31.91 -17.21 8.89
N ILE A 129 -30.70 -16.65 8.96
CA ILE A 129 -29.47 -17.35 8.57
C ILE A 129 -29.20 -18.55 9.50
N VAL A 130 -29.35 -18.36 10.81
CA VAL A 130 -29.17 -19.45 11.79
C VAL A 130 -30.28 -20.48 11.67
N ALA A 131 -31.52 -20.07 11.38
CA ALA A 131 -32.64 -21.00 11.16
C ALA A 131 -32.48 -21.85 9.89
N ARG A 132 -31.86 -21.30 8.83
CA ARG A 132 -31.56 -22.03 7.58
C ARG A 132 -30.38 -23.00 7.72
N ALA A 133 -29.52 -22.81 8.72
CA ALA A 133 -28.38 -23.69 8.99
C ALA A 133 -28.84 -25.00 9.68
N VAL A 134 -29.28 -25.97 8.86
CA VAL A 134 -29.75 -27.29 9.32
C VAL A 134 -28.63 -28.07 10.03
N GLU A 135 -27.41 -28.02 9.48
CA GLU A 135 -26.23 -28.67 10.06
C GLU A 135 -25.12 -27.64 10.31
N LYS A 136 -24.68 -27.50 11.56
CA LYS A 136 -23.68 -26.52 11.98
C LYS A 136 -22.27 -27.09 11.86
N THR A 137 -21.83 -27.34 10.63
CA THR A 137 -20.44 -27.71 10.36
C THR A 137 -19.50 -26.53 10.68
N PRO A 138 -18.18 -26.77 10.90
CA PRO A 138 -17.24 -25.70 11.20
C PRO A 138 -17.23 -24.55 10.19
N TYR A 139 -17.40 -24.84 8.89
CA TYR A 139 -17.49 -23.81 7.85
C TYR A 139 -18.75 -22.94 7.98
N VAL A 140 -19.90 -23.55 8.30
CA VAL A 140 -21.16 -22.84 8.51
C VAL A 140 -21.08 -21.95 9.75
N LEU A 141 -20.43 -22.42 10.81
CA LEU A 141 -20.20 -21.62 12.02
C LEU A 141 -19.32 -20.40 11.74
N VAL A 142 -18.23 -20.56 10.98
CA VAL A 142 -17.39 -19.42 10.58
C VAL A 142 -18.20 -18.43 9.74
N ALA A 143 -19.02 -18.89 8.79
CA ALA A 143 -19.86 -18.00 7.99
C ALA A 143 -20.85 -17.21 8.85
N ILE A 144 -21.50 -17.85 9.84
CA ILE A 144 -22.39 -17.17 10.79
C ILE A 144 -21.62 -16.11 11.59
N GLN A 145 -20.43 -16.42 12.09
CA GLN A 145 -19.59 -15.47 12.84
C GLN A 145 -19.14 -14.29 11.97
N GLU A 146 -18.79 -14.53 10.71
CA GLU A 146 -18.44 -13.46 9.77
C GLU A 146 -19.65 -12.57 9.45
N CYS A 147 -20.86 -13.12 9.35
CA CYS A 147 -22.08 -12.33 9.24
C CYS A 147 -22.32 -11.45 10.48
N GLU A 148 -22.12 -11.98 11.69
CA GLU A 148 -22.21 -11.19 12.93
C GLU A 148 -21.18 -10.06 12.97
N ARG A 149 -19.93 -10.37 12.60
CA ARG A 149 -18.85 -9.36 12.50
C ARG A 149 -19.17 -8.28 11.47
N MET A 150 -19.68 -8.67 10.30
CA MET A 150 -20.09 -7.72 9.27
C MET A 150 -21.25 -6.83 9.74
N ASN A 151 -22.21 -7.38 10.48
CA ASN A 151 -23.30 -6.61 11.09
C ASN A 151 -22.79 -5.60 12.11
N MET A 152 -21.82 -5.98 12.95
CA MET A 152 -21.19 -5.04 13.88
C MET A 152 -20.47 -3.91 13.12
N LEU A 153 -19.67 -4.25 12.12
CA LEU A 153 -18.95 -3.26 11.30
C LEU A 153 -19.89 -2.29 10.58
N THR A 154 -20.89 -2.82 9.87
CA THR A 154 -21.87 -2.00 9.13
C THR A 154 -22.71 -1.12 10.07
N LYS A 155 -23.04 -1.59 11.27
CA LYS A 155 -23.72 -0.79 12.29
C LYS A 155 -22.86 0.37 12.77
N GLU A 156 -21.58 0.12 13.06
CA GLU A 156 -20.65 1.18 13.48
C GLU A 156 -20.42 2.21 12.37
N ILE A 157 -20.26 1.79 11.11
CA ILE A 157 -20.13 2.70 9.97
C ILE A 157 -21.42 3.53 9.78
N ARG A 158 -22.60 2.92 9.87
CA ARG A 158 -23.87 3.67 9.79
C ARG A 158 -24.00 4.67 10.94
N ARG A 159 -23.56 4.32 12.16
CA ARG A 159 -23.59 5.24 13.30
C ARG A 159 -22.69 6.44 13.06
N SER A 160 -21.43 6.22 12.70
CA SER A 160 -20.45 7.30 12.50
C SER A 160 -20.84 8.23 11.35
N LEU A 161 -21.37 7.70 10.24
CA LEU A 161 -21.85 8.52 9.13
C LEU A 161 -23.07 9.37 9.50
N LYS A 162 -24.00 8.84 10.31
CA LYS A 162 -25.15 9.61 10.82
C LYS A 162 -24.70 10.73 11.77
N GLU A 163 -23.74 10.45 12.64
CA GLU A 163 -23.15 11.46 13.52
C GLU A 163 -22.47 12.57 12.70
N LEU A 164 -21.77 12.22 11.62
CA LEU A 164 -21.16 13.19 10.71
C LEU A 164 -22.21 14.04 9.98
N ASP A 165 -23.29 13.45 9.46
CA ASP A 165 -24.38 14.19 8.81
C ASP A 165 -25.07 15.17 9.77
N LEU A 166 -25.29 14.76 11.02
CA LEU A 166 -25.82 15.63 12.08
C LEU A 166 -24.83 16.76 12.41
N GLY A 167 -23.55 16.47 12.53
CA GLY A 167 -22.49 17.46 12.78
C GLY A 167 -22.42 18.51 11.67
N LEU A 168 -22.51 18.09 10.41
CA LEU A 168 -22.57 19.01 9.27
C LEU A 168 -23.81 19.92 9.37
N LYS A 169 -24.99 19.36 9.65
CA LYS A 169 -26.24 20.14 9.82
C LYS A 169 -26.17 21.17 10.96
N VAL A 170 -25.49 20.87 12.06
CA VAL A 170 -25.31 21.81 13.17
C VAL A 170 -24.34 22.93 12.79
N SER A 171 -23.24 22.62 12.11
CA SER A 171 -22.31 23.63 11.57
C SER A 171 -23.01 24.57 10.57
N PHE A 172 -23.92 24.06 9.73
CA PHE A 172 -24.77 24.89 8.86
C PHE A 172 -25.62 25.91 9.63
N ARG A 173 -26.07 25.61 10.85
CA ARG A 173 -26.86 26.56 11.67
C ARG A 173 -26.02 27.66 12.28
N GLU A 174 -24.78 27.39 12.67
CA GLU A 174 -23.88 28.40 13.22
C GLU A 174 -23.39 29.38 12.15
N SER A 175 -23.16 28.93 10.92
CA SER A 175 -22.77 29.79 9.80
C SER A 175 -23.90 30.70 9.26
N LEU A 176 -25.16 30.39 9.55
CA LEU A 176 -26.34 31.20 9.16
C LEU A 176 -26.78 32.20 10.24
N CYS A 177 -26.22 32.13 11.44
CA CYS A 177 -26.52 33.01 12.58
C CYS A 177 -25.49 34.13 12.81
N VAL A 178 -24.56 34.33 11.87
CA VAL A 178 -23.64 35.48 11.79
C VAL A 178 -23.95 36.26 10.52
#